data_AF-A0A348PNW5-F1
#
_entry.id   AF-A0A348PNW5-F1
#
_cell.length_a   1.000
_cell.length_b   1.000
_cell.length_c   1.000
_cell.angle_alpha   90.00
_cell.angle_beta   90.00
_cell.angle_gamma   90.00
#
_symmetry.space_group_name_H-M   'P 1'
#
loop_
_entity.id
_entity.type
_entity.pdbx_description
1 polymer ?
#
loop_
_entity_poly.entity_id
_entity_poly.type
_entity_poly.pdbx_seq_one_letter_code
_entity_poly.pdbx_strand_id
1 'polypeptide(L)'
;MKKLSIIFFTCVSLFFVACSSDTDANQTDSVKKTNTNSSDEAFSSEENTQGSRSVNSDEDLDLSTKLSIKLTPFVPVYEGIGASGSKLLKDRLNAAITKIGFGGEGSNPRFIVGPSINIVSQNVTSTAPTKYANTYEINFMVVDVISETVFNTYTSEFKGVGDSPEKAFISGIRNVDFKNQQFMDFLLMSEEKIVEYFENNCESLLSEADAEAGMRNYDNAFAILKSVPTEAAVCFKEIQNKKMEYFQLSLNTICNELLANMKAELGKFNDPSAAGFNAEAMNYYSMIDSKSECYAEAQTEYKKYTSKLKPEAKRDWEQKMKVYNDEIAMVKADKEFIRDEAKQARDFKVKMAEVEAKREIEGNQKLLAKYKHDESPWLIRLFSSGSKLLKGEMNTD
;
A
#
# COMPACT_ATOMS: atom_id res chain seq x y z
N MET A 1 60.78 -14.01 7.30
CA MET A 1 61.30 -14.35 8.64
C MET A 1 60.21 -15.09 9.42
N LYS A 2 60.55 -16.29 9.91
CA LYS A 2 59.90 -17.15 10.95
C LYS A 2 58.45 -17.65 10.71
N LYS A 3 58.28 -18.93 10.29
CA LYS A 3 58.07 -20.21 11.06
C LYS A 3 56.59 -20.40 11.45
N LEU A 4 55.81 -21.39 10.99
CA LEU A 4 55.88 -22.87 10.98
C LEU A 4 55.77 -23.54 12.38
N SER A 5 54.61 -24.17 12.67
CA SER A 5 54.39 -25.54 13.23
C SER A 5 52.92 -25.74 13.69
N ILE A 6 52.09 -26.63 13.09
CA ILE A 6 51.89 -28.10 13.26
C ILE A 6 51.05 -28.49 14.51
N ILE A 7 50.07 -29.40 14.30
CA ILE A 7 49.62 -30.60 15.09
C ILE A 7 48.07 -30.65 15.20
N PHE A 8 47.33 -31.44 14.39
CA PHE A 8 46.96 -32.89 14.50
C PHE A 8 46.16 -33.30 15.76
N PHE A 9 44.88 -33.69 15.63
CA PHE A 9 44.41 -35.07 15.91
C PHE A 9 42.91 -35.29 15.63
N THR A 10 42.62 -36.52 15.26
CA THR A 10 41.41 -37.16 14.71
C THR A 10 40.53 -37.88 15.75
N CYS A 11 39.34 -38.30 15.28
CA CYS A 11 38.52 -39.49 15.64
C CYS A 11 37.11 -39.17 16.20
N VAL A 12 36.00 -39.43 15.50
CA VAL A 12 35.35 -40.70 15.05
C VAL A 12 34.26 -41.18 16.03
N SER A 13 33.03 -41.32 15.50
CA SER A 13 32.01 -42.39 15.66
C SER A 13 30.58 -41.78 15.65
N LEU A 14 29.76 -41.94 14.61
CA LEU A 14 29.01 -43.12 14.12
C LEU A 14 28.14 -43.81 15.18
N PHE A 15 26.82 -43.62 15.07
CA PHE A 15 25.81 -44.66 15.28
C PHE A 15 24.69 -44.51 14.24
N PHE A 16 24.67 -45.44 13.28
CA PHE A 16 23.47 -45.90 12.58
C PHE A 16 22.74 -46.89 13.50
N VAL A 17 21.40 -46.98 13.43
CA VAL A 17 20.67 -48.25 13.20
C VAL A 17 19.26 -47.90 12.70
N ALA A 18 18.89 -48.56 11.61
CA ALA A 18 17.59 -48.58 10.96
C ALA A 18 16.71 -49.74 11.48
N CYS A 19 15.39 -49.66 11.27
CA CYS A 19 14.58 -50.62 10.49
C CYS A 19 13.10 -50.67 10.92
N SER A 20 12.26 -50.49 9.90
CA SER A 20 10.93 -51.03 9.61
C SER A 20 10.33 -52.14 10.49
N SER A 21 9.00 -52.10 10.71
CA SER A 21 8.06 -53.10 10.19
C SER A 21 6.58 -52.75 10.46
N ASP A 22 5.80 -52.88 9.38
CA ASP A 22 4.47 -53.48 9.21
C ASP A 22 3.20 -53.06 9.97
N THR A 23 2.20 -52.86 9.10
CA THR A 23 0.75 -52.94 9.22
C THR A 23 0.24 -54.32 9.70
N ASP A 24 -0.76 -54.33 10.58
CA ASP A 24 -2.15 -54.76 10.29
C ASP A 24 -2.89 -55.33 11.53
N ALA A 25 -4.12 -54.82 11.66
CA ALA A 25 -5.38 -55.50 11.96
C ALA A 25 -5.66 -56.27 13.28
N ASN A 26 -6.90 -56.01 13.73
CA ASN A 26 -7.84 -56.82 14.51
C ASN A 26 -7.82 -56.69 16.04
N GLN A 27 -8.91 -56.17 16.65
CA GLN A 27 -10.13 -56.90 17.09
C GLN A 27 -9.75 -57.89 18.21
N THR A 28 -10.24 -57.79 19.45
CA THR A 28 -11.64 -57.95 19.85
C THR A 28 -11.85 -57.65 21.34
N ASP A 29 -13.07 -57.18 21.66
CA ASP A 29 -13.94 -57.65 22.75
C ASP A 29 -13.55 -57.57 24.24
N SER A 30 -14.15 -56.57 24.88
CA SER A 30 -15.31 -56.71 25.80
C SER A 30 -15.18 -57.31 27.22
N VAL A 31 -16.04 -56.73 28.08
CA VAL A 31 -16.62 -57.22 29.34
C VAL A 31 -15.95 -56.79 30.67
N LYS A 32 -16.48 -55.67 31.18
CA LYS A 32 -17.16 -55.49 32.48
C LYS A 32 -16.60 -56.24 33.71
N LYS A 33 -16.33 -55.46 34.78
CA LYS A 33 -17.09 -55.57 36.04
C LYS A 33 -17.04 -54.34 36.94
N THR A 34 -18.26 -53.93 37.25
CA THR A 34 -18.90 -53.04 38.23
C THR A 34 -18.33 -53.05 39.66
N ASN A 35 -18.53 -51.93 40.40
CA ASN A 35 -19.09 -51.81 41.77
C ASN A 35 -18.78 -50.40 42.33
N THR A 36 -19.62 -49.61 43.01
CA THR A 36 -21.01 -49.72 43.52
C THR A 36 -21.44 -48.29 43.93
N ASN A 37 -22.72 -47.94 43.81
CA ASN A 37 -23.32 -46.72 44.39
C ASN A 37 -23.80 -46.98 45.83
N SER A 38 -23.74 -45.96 46.69
CA SER A 38 -24.71 -45.76 47.78
C SER A 38 -24.96 -44.27 47.99
N SER A 39 -26.24 -43.90 47.91
CA SER A 39 -26.84 -42.61 48.23
C SER A 39 -26.88 -42.36 49.74
N ASP A 40 -26.80 -41.09 50.15
CA ASP A 40 -27.67 -40.49 51.17
C ASP A 40 -27.57 -38.95 51.12
N GLU A 41 -28.68 -38.31 51.46
CA GLU A 41 -29.08 -36.94 51.11
C GLU A 41 -28.58 -35.83 52.05
N ALA A 42 -28.66 -34.60 51.51
CA ALA A 42 -29.17 -33.38 52.15
C ALA A 42 -28.20 -32.32 52.72
N PHE A 43 -28.55 -31.06 52.38
CA PHE A 43 -28.15 -29.77 52.93
C PHE A 43 -26.83 -29.11 52.46
N SER A 44 -26.93 -28.25 51.43
CA SER A 44 -26.37 -26.89 51.51
C SER A 44 -27.03 -25.94 50.49
N SER A 45 -27.29 -24.74 50.98
CA SER A 45 -27.97 -23.61 50.34
C SER A 45 -27.15 -22.97 49.22
N GLU A 46 -27.80 -22.65 48.10
CA GLU A 46 -27.28 -21.85 47.00
C GLU A 46 -27.11 -20.39 47.44
N GLU A 47 -25.88 -19.88 47.39
CA GLU A 47 -25.59 -18.45 47.38
C GLU A 47 -25.03 -18.09 46.01
N ASN A 48 -25.73 -17.17 45.36
CA ASN A 48 -25.60 -16.79 43.96
C ASN A 48 -24.34 -15.95 43.72
N THR A 49 -23.30 -16.54 43.11
CA THR A 49 -22.19 -15.78 42.49
C THR A 49 -22.21 -16.04 40.99
N GLN A 50 -22.74 -15.08 40.25
CA GLN A 50 -22.77 -15.08 38.79
C GLN A 50 -21.37 -14.78 38.25
N GLY A 51 -20.52 -15.81 38.25
CA GLY A 51 -19.24 -15.81 37.56
C GLY A 51 -19.45 -15.78 36.05
N SER A 52 -18.79 -14.81 35.41
CA SER A 52 -18.67 -14.67 33.95
C SER A 52 -18.35 -16.01 33.29
N ARG A 53 -19.36 -16.62 32.66
CA ARG A 53 -19.18 -17.76 31.78
C ARG A 53 -18.63 -17.23 30.46
N SER A 54 -17.40 -17.63 30.14
CA SER A 54 -16.86 -17.55 28.79
C SER A 54 -17.82 -18.25 27.83
N VAL A 55 -18.51 -17.46 27.00
CA VAL A 55 -19.20 -18.00 25.84
C VAL A 55 -18.10 -18.30 24.83
N ASN A 56 -17.72 -19.58 24.72
CA ASN A 56 -17.14 -20.09 23.49
C ASN A 56 -18.27 -20.04 22.45
N SER A 57 -18.29 -18.99 21.64
CA SER A 57 -19.03 -19.00 20.39
C SER A 57 -18.07 -19.51 19.32
N ASP A 58 -18.09 -20.82 19.10
CA ASP A 58 -17.75 -21.39 17.78
C ASP A 58 -18.88 -21.00 16.81
N GLU A 59 -19.10 -19.69 16.61
CA GLU A 59 -19.75 -19.20 15.40
C GLU A 59 -18.71 -19.36 14.30
N ASP A 60 -19.05 -20.14 13.28
CA ASP A 60 -18.19 -20.34 12.12
C ASP A 60 -17.93 -18.96 11.49
N LEU A 61 -16.66 -18.58 11.36
CA LEU A 61 -16.26 -17.27 10.87
C LEU A 61 -16.76 -17.09 9.43
N ASP A 62 -17.65 -16.12 9.20
CA ASP A 62 -18.15 -15.84 7.86
C ASP A 62 -17.08 -15.13 7.03
N LEU A 63 -16.55 -15.86 6.05
CA LEU A 63 -15.54 -15.40 5.08
C LEU A 63 -16.09 -15.38 3.65
N SER A 64 -17.43 -15.37 3.50
CA SER A 64 -18.10 -15.31 2.21
C SER A 64 -17.77 -14.01 1.47
N THR A 65 -17.68 -12.91 2.23
CA THR A 65 -17.29 -11.59 1.73
C THR A 65 -15.81 -11.35 2.02
N LYS A 66 -15.09 -10.78 1.05
CA LYS A 66 -13.65 -10.49 1.14
C LYS A 66 -13.37 -9.05 0.79
N LEU A 67 -12.32 -8.50 1.40
CA LEU A 67 -11.80 -7.19 1.04
C LEU A 67 -11.23 -7.21 -0.37
N SER A 68 -11.57 -6.18 -1.13
CA SER A 68 -10.98 -5.87 -2.43
C SER A 68 -9.91 -4.78 -2.33
N ILE A 69 -10.01 -3.90 -1.33
CA ILE A 69 -9.01 -2.87 -1.03
C ILE A 69 -7.91 -3.43 -0.14
N LYS A 70 -6.64 -3.18 -0.53
CA LYS A 70 -5.49 -3.51 0.32
C LYS A 70 -5.46 -2.60 1.53
N LEU A 71 -5.45 -3.19 2.73
CA LEU A 71 -5.20 -2.48 3.98
C LEU A 71 -3.80 -2.79 4.51
N THR A 72 -3.05 -1.75 4.88
CA THR A 72 -1.70 -1.92 5.42
C THR A 72 -1.68 -1.74 6.94
N PRO A 73 -1.17 -2.70 7.71
CA PRO A 73 -1.05 -2.57 9.16
C PRO A 73 0.07 -1.59 9.54
N PHE A 74 -0.25 -0.61 10.38
CA PHE A 74 0.70 0.33 10.96
C PHE A 74 0.60 0.32 12.49
N VAL A 75 1.71 0.00 13.15
CA VAL A 75 1.81 -0.02 14.61
C VAL A 75 3.13 0.65 14.99
N PRO A 76 3.12 1.89 15.52
CA PRO A 76 4.32 2.54 16.00
C PRO A 76 4.83 1.88 17.29
N VAL A 77 6.07 2.18 17.67
CA VAL A 77 6.61 1.74 18.96
C VAL A 77 6.02 2.59 20.07
N TYR A 78 5.25 1.98 20.96
CA TYR A 78 4.70 2.66 22.13
C TYR A 78 5.59 2.48 23.37
N GLU A 79 5.71 3.54 24.16
CA GLU A 79 6.29 3.47 25.50
C GLU A 79 5.50 2.44 26.35
N GLY A 80 6.21 1.60 27.09
CA GLY A 80 5.61 0.52 27.88
C GLY A 80 5.18 -0.73 27.09
N ILE A 81 5.04 -0.66 25.76
CA ILE A 81 4.79 -1.83 24.89
C ILE A 81 6.07 -2.32 24.22
N GLY A 82 7.00 -1.42 23.94
CA GLY A 82 8.30 -1.74 23.36
C GLY A 82 8.23 -2.24 21.92
N ALA A 83 9.41 -2.47 21.33
CA ALA A 83 9.51 -2.91 19.94
C ALA A 83 8.94 -4.33 19.74
N SER A 84 9.09 -5.23 20.73
CA SER A 84 8.61 -6.61 20.60
C SER A 84 7.08 -6.68 20.67
N GLY A 85 6.48 -5.93 21.60
CA GLY A 85 5.02 -5.84 21.70
C GLY A 85 4.38 -5.20 20.47
N SER A 86 4.99 -4.13 19.95
CA SER A 86 4.51 -3.43 18.75
C SER A 86 4.62 -4.31 17.51
N LYS A 87 5.75 -5.03 17.35
CA LYS A 87 5.92 -6.01 16.27
C LYS A 87 4.89 -7.14 16.34
N LEU A 88 4.67 -7.71 17.52
CA LEU A 88 3.68 -8.77 17.73
C LEU A 88 2.28 -8.30 17.31
N LEU A 89 1.88 -7.10 17.75
CA LEU A 89 0.59 -6.53 17.38
C LEU A 89 0.46 -6.32 15.87
N LYS A 90 1.50 -5.79 15.22
CA LYS A 90 1.55 -5.60 13.76
C LYS A 90 1.39 -6.93 13.01
N ASP A 91 2.15 -7.95 13.41
CA ASP A 91 2.10 -9.28 12.80
C ASP A 91 0.71 -9.91 12.92
N ARG A 92 0.08 -9.76 14.10
CA ARG A 92 -1.27 -10.26 14.36
C ARG A 92 -2.33 -9.51 13.56
N LEU A 93 -2.22 -8.19 13.47
CA LEU A 93 -3.11 -7.35 12.66
C LEU A 93 -2.99 -7.73 11.18
N ASN A 94 -1.77 -7.90 10.67
CA ASN A 94 -1.53 -8.37 9.30
C ASN A 94 -2.14 -9.75 9.05
N ALA A 95 -2.05 -10.66 10.03
CA ALA A 95 -2.64 -12.00 9.94
C ALA A 95 -4.18 -12.00 9.97
N ALA A 96 -4.81 -10.97 10.56
CA ALA A 96 -6.25 -10.77 10.51
C ALA A 96 -6.67 -10.20 9.15
N ILE A 97 -5.99 -9.16 8.65
CA ILE A 97 -6.28 -8.54 7.35
C ILE A 97 -6.14 -9.57 6.22
N THR A 98 -5.06 -10.36 6.21
CA THR A 98 -4.83 -11.39 5.18
C THR A 98 -5.80 -12.56 5.24
N LYS A 99 -6.59 -12.71 6.31
CA LYS A 99 -7.63 -13.74 6.43
C LYS A 99 -8.86 -13.41 5.60
N ILE A 100 -9.19 -12.12 5.47
CA ILE A 100 -10.38 -11.63 4.76
C ILE A 100 -10.06 -10.90 3.45
N GLY A 101 -8.80 -10.61 3.16
CA GLY A 101 -8.40 -10.10 1.84
C GLY A 101 -6.90 -9.87 1.74
N PHE A 102 -6.52 -8.67 1.28
CA PHE A 102 -5.13 -8.35 0.97
C PHE A 102 -4.49 -7.50 2.08
N GLY A 103 -3.63 -8.13 2.88
CA GLY A 103 -2.73 -7.44 3.79
C GLY A 103 -1.32 -7.33 3.20
N GLY A 104 -0.50 -6.46 3.78
CA GLY A 104 0.92 -6.44 3.50
C GLY A 104 1.56 -5.07 3.66
N GLU A 105 2.87 -5.10 3.86
CA GLU A 105 3.69 -3.90 3.89
C GLU A 105 3.91 -3.40 2.45
N GLY A 106 4.00 -2.10 2.26
CA GLY A 106 4.26 -1.46 0.98
C GLY A 106 5.07 -0.19 1.21
N SER A 107 5.81 0.26 0.19
CA SER A 107 6.60 1.51 0.22
C SER A 107 5.72 2.74 0.44
N ASN A 108 4.48 2.71 -0.07
CA ASN A 108 3.55 3.83 -0.01
C ASN A 108 2.10 3.36 0.26
N PRO A 109 1.78 2.94 1.50
CA PRO A 109 0.44 2.50 1.82
C PRO A 109 -0.51 3.69 1.92
N ARG A 110 -1.64 3.60 1.22
CA ARG A 110 -2.70 4.62 1.32
C ARG A 110 -3.67 4.34 2.46
N PHE A 111 -4.32 3.18 2.41
CA PHE A 111 -5.29 2.79 3.44
C PHE A 111 -4.57 2.01 4.52
N ILE A 112 -4.57 2.56 5.73
CA ILE A 112 -3.85 2.02 6.87
C ILE A 112 -4.85 1.57 7.93
N VAL A 113 -4.58 0.42 8.55
CA VAL A 113 -5.21 0.03 9.81
C VAL A 113 -4.16 0.14 10.91
N GLY A 114 -4.47 0.86 11.97
CA GLY A 114 -3.56 1.01 13.10
C GLY A 114 -4.29 1.12 14.43
N PRO A 115 -3.68 0.70 15.54
CA PRO A 115 -4.26 0.83 16.87
C PRO A 115 -3.80 2.13 17.55
N SER A 116 -4.67 2.77 18.31
CA SER A 116 -4.30 3.61 19.45
C SER A 116 -4.52 2.82 20.74
N ILE A 117 -3.58 2.92 21.69
CA ILE A 117 -3.57 2.06 22.87
C ILE A 117 -3.54 2.93 24.14
N ASN A 118 -4.50 2.68 25.02
CA ASN A 118 -4.66 3.32 26.32
C ASN A 118 -4.43 2.30 27.44
N ILE A 119 -3.82 2.72 28.55
CA ILE A 119 -3.76 1.92 29.78
C ILE A 119 -4.90 2.39 30.68
N VAL A 120 -5.96 1.60 30.79
CA VAL A 120 -7.14 1.90 31.61
C VAL A 120 -6.82 1.78 33.10
N SER A 121 -5.98 0.80 33.47
CA SER A 121 -5.53 0.62 34.86
C SER A 121 -4.15 0.00 34.90
N GLN A 122 -3.30 0.44 35.84
CA GLN A 122 -1.98 -0.14 36.09
C GLN A 122 -1.86 -0.55 37.56
N ASN A 123 -1.71 -1.85 37.81
CA ASN A 123 -1.45 -2.38 39.15
C ASN A 123 -0.05 -2.99 39.20
N VAL A 124 0.78 -2.52 40.13
CA VAL A 124 2.13 -3.06 40.35
C VAL A 124 2.16 -3.76 41.70
N THR A 125 2.54 -5.03 41.72
CA THR A 125 2.60 -5.77 43.00
C THR A 125 3.75 -5.26 43.86
N SER A 126 3.49 -5.04 45.15
CA SER A 126 4.51 -4.64 46.13
C SER A 126 5.38 -5.81 46.62
N THR A 127 5.09 -7.03 46.18
CA THR A 127 5.79 -8.27 46.57
C THR A 127 6.81 -8.70 45.52
N ALA A 128 7.81 -9.49 45.93
CA ALA A 128 8.80 -10.08 45.04
C ALA A 128 8.30 -11.41 44.45
N PRO A 129 8.43 -11.66 43.13
CA PRO A 129 8.88 -10.70 42.11
C PRO A 129 7.80 -9.69 41.74
N THR A 130 8.19 -8.44 41.46
CA THR A 130 7.28 -7.38 40.99
C THR A 130 6.57 -7.82 39.71
N LYS A 131 5.24 -7.66 39.68
CA LYS A 131 4.38 -7.91 38.52
C LYS A 131 3.66 -6.63 38.13
N TYR A 132 3.48 -6.46 36.83
CA TYR A 132 2.65 -5.42 36.22
C TYR A 132 1.36 -6.09 35.74
N ALA A 133 0.23 -5.76 36.35
CA ALA A 133 -1.11 -6.20 35.99
C ALA A 133 -1.89 -5.02 35.42
N ASN A 134 -1.92 -4.92 34.10
CA ASN A 134 -2.46 -3.79 33.38
C ASN A 134 -3.75 -4.17 32.65
N THR A 135 -4.70 -3.23 32.58
CA THR A 135 -5.86 -3.28 31.68
C THR A 135 -5.58 -2.31 30.55
N TYR A 136 -5.70 -2.78 29.31
CA TYR A 136 -5.47 -2.03 28.10
C TYR A 136 -6.79 -1.88 27.34
N GLU A 137 -7.02 -0.69 26.81
CA GLU A 137 -8.02 -0.44 25.77
C GLU A 137 -7.26 -0.20 24.47
N ILE A 138 -7.67 -0.89 23.41
CA ILE A 138 -7.11 -0.77 22.07
C ILE A 138 -8.21 -0.31 21.11
N ASN A 139 -7.99 0.83 20.47
CA ASN A 139 -8.88 1.38 19.45
C ASN A 139 -8.21 1.30 18.08
N PHE A 140 -8.66 0.36 17.25
CA PHE A 140 -8.22 0.21 15.87
C PHE A 140 -8.94 1.19 14.97
N MET A 141 -8.22 1.86 14.09
CA MET A 141 -8.77 2.83 13.14
C MET A 141 -8.32 2.48 11.73
N VAL A 142 -9.24 2.59 10.76
CA VAL A 142 -8.90 2.55 9.32
C VAL A 142 -8.90 3.96 8.77
N VAL A 143 -7.81 4.34 8.14
CA VAL A 143 -7.55 5.72 7.70
C VAL A 143 -7.00 5.79 6.27
N ASP A 144 -7.30 6.87 5.55
CA ASP A 144 -6.60 7.24 4.32
C ASP A 144 -5.48 8.22 4.65
N VAL A 145 -4.25 7.87 4.27
CA VAL A 145 -3.07 8.70 4.53
C VAL A 145 -3.08 10.01 3.73
N ILE A 146 -3.74 10.01 2.57
CA ILE A 146 -3.73 11.16 1.65
C ILE A 146 -4.76 12.20 2.08
N SER A 147 -5.99 11.76 2.38
CA SER A 147 -7.09 12.66 2.79
C SER A 147 -7.18 12.87 4.30
N GLU A 148 -6.30 12.26 5.09
CA GLU A 148 -6.27 12.32 6.56
C GLU A 148 -7.62 11.95 7.22
N THR A 149 -8.40 11.09 6.55
CA THR A 149 -9.76 10.72 6.94
C THR A 149 -9.78 9.40 7.71
N VAL A 150 -10.53 9.34 8.81
CA VAL A 150 -10.82 8.11 9.57
C VAL A 150 -12.17 7.56 9.10
N PHE A 151 -12.18 6.36 8.53
CA PHE A 151 -13.41 5.74 8.02
C PHE A 151 -14.15 4.97 9.12
N ASN A 152 -13.42 4.19 9.91
CA ASN A 152 -14.04 3.34 10.91
C ASN A 152 -13.13 3.12 12.11
N THR A 153 -13.74 2.80 13.24
CA THR A 153 -13.05 2.52 14.50
C THR A 153 -13.59 1.25 15.16
N TYR A 154 -12.73 0.45 15.78
CA TYR A 154 -13.09 -0.73 16.56
C TYR A 154 -12.33 -0.76 17.88
N THR A 155 -13.06 -0.79 18.98
CA THR A 155 -12.47 -0.75 20.33
C THR A 155 -12.61 -2.10 21.02
N SER A 156 -11.57 -2.52 21.72
CA SER A 156 -11.55 -3.73 22.54
C SER A 156 -10.71 -3.52 23.79
N GLU A 157 -11.03 -4.23 24.87
CA GLU A 157 -10.26 -4.20 26.11
C GLU A 157 -9.66 -5.58 26.40
N PHE A 158 -8.46 -5.59 26.97
CA PHE A 158 -7.83 -6.82 27.45
C PHE A 158 -6.91 -6.57 28.65
N LYS A 159 -6.68 -7.62 29.42
CA LYS A 159 -5.82 -7.59 30.61
C LYS A 159 -4.57 -8.39 30.38
N GLY A 160 -3.46 -7.92 30.93
CA GLY A 160 -2.16 -8.55 30.78
C GLY A 160 -1.35 -8.47 32.06
N VAL A 161 -0.63 -9.56 32.37
CA VAL A 161 0.24 -9.64 33.55
C VAL A 161 1.65 -10.08 33.13
N GLY A 162 2.68 -9.39 33.60
CA GLY A 162 4.09 -9.72 33.29
C GLY A 162 5.11 -9.07 34.23
N ASP A 163 6.38 -9.45 34.09
CA ASP A 163 7.49 -8.89 34.91
C ASP A 163 7.93 -7.48 34.49
N SER A 164 7.40 -6.99 33.36
CA SER A 164 7.62 -5.64 32.84
C SER A 164 6.35 -5.18 32.13
N PRO A 165 6.18 -3.87 31.87
CA PRO A 165 5.06 -3.35 31.08
C PRO A 165 4.94 -4.02 29.70
N GLU A 166 6.05 -4.23 28.99
CA GLU A 166 6.06 -4.87 27.67
C GLU A 166 5.64 -6.35 27.77
N LYS A 167 6.13 -7.09 28.78
CA LYS A 167 5.71 -8.47 29.01
C LYS A 167 4.24 -8.57 29.40
N ALA A 168 3.72 -7.62 30.19
CA ALA A 168 2.31 -7.57 30.55
C ALA A 168 1.45 -7.35 29.29
N PHE A 169 1.83 -6.41 28.42
CA PHE A 169 1.17 -6.21 27.14
C PHE A 169 1.20 -7.46 26.26
N ILE A 170 2.39 -8.05 26.05
CA ILE A 170 2.55 -9.28 25.24
C ILE A 170 1.69 -10.43 25.80
N SER A 171 1.61 -10.57 27.12
CA SER A 171 0.80 -11.58 27.79
C SER A 171 -0.70 -11.37 27.51
N GLY A 172 -1.18 -10.14 27.60
CA GLY A 172 -2.58 -9.80 27.33
C GLY A 172 -2.95 -9.90 25.86
N ILE A 173 -2.17 -9.27 24.97
CA ILE A 173 -2.47 -9.19 23.54
C ILE A 173 -2.44 -10.56 22.87
N ARG A 174 -1.70 -11.54 23.42
CA ARG A 174 -1.70 -12.95 22.94
C ARG A 174 -3.06 -13.61 23.05
N ASN A 175 -3.88 -13.21 24.02
CA ASN A 175 -5.20 -13.81 24.25
C ASN A 175 -6.33 -13.09 23.51
N VAL A 176 -6.08 -11.92 22.93
CA VAL A 176 -7.06 -11.23 22.09
C VAL A 176 -7.15 -11.93 20.76
N ASP A 177 -8.33 -12.36 20.34
CA ASP A 177 -8.52 -12.92 19.00
C ASP A 177 -8.91 -11.81 18.01
N PHE A 178 -8.08 -11.59 16.99
CA PHE A 178 -8.39 -10.67 15.87
C PHE A 178 -9.01 -11.41 14.68
N LYS A 179 -9.34 -12.69 14.83
CA LYS A 179 -10.00 -13.49 13.80
C LYS A 179 -11.43 -13.85 14.18
N ASN A 180 -12.06 -13.03 15.01
CA ASN A 180 -13.48 -13.11 15.35
C ASN A 180 -14.33 -12.32 14.35
N GLN A 181 -15.64 -12.60 14.30
CA GLN A 181 -16.56 -11.99 13.35
C GLN A 181 -16.63 -10.46 13.49
N GLN A 182 -16.68 -9.93 14.72
CA GLN A 182 -16.77 -8.48 14.96
C GLN A 182 -15.57 -7.72 14.37
N PHE A 183 -14.37 -8.29 14.47
CA PHE A 183 -13.17 -7.69 13.88
C PHE A 183 -13.17 -7.79 12.35
N MET A 184 -13.68 -8.89 11.79
CA MET A 184 -13.84 -9.02 10.34
C MET A 184 -14.87 -8.05 9.78
N ASP A 185 -16.01 -7.90 10.43
CA ASP A 185 -17.06 -6.95 10.07
C ASP A 185 -16.53 -5.52 10.14
N PHE A 186 -15.72 -5.19 11.16
CA PHE A 186 -15.03 -3.90 11.25
C PHE A 186 -14.20 -3.62 9.99
N LEU A 187 -13.42 -4.59 9.51
CA LEU A 187 -12.60 -4.41 8.30
C LEU A 187 -13.47 -4.26 7.05
N LEU A 188 -14.51 -5.08 6.88
CA LEU A 188 -15.44 -5.01 5.75
C LEU A 188 -16.19 -3.67 5.71
N MET A 189 -16.78 -3.25 6.84
CA MET A 189 -17.45 -1.95 6.96
C MET A 189 -16.50 -0.78 6.71
N SER A 190 -15.20 -0.95 6.98
CA SER A 190 -14.20 0.08 6.65
C SER A 190 -14.04 0.23 5.13
N GLU A 191 -14.01 -0.87 4.37
CA GLU A 191 -13.98 -0.83 2.90
C GLU A 191 -15.25 -0.19 2.32
N GLU A 192 -16.42 -0.54 2.86
CA GLU A 192 -17.69 0.08 2.44
C GLU A 192 -17.66 1.60 2.61
N LYS A 193 -17.20 2.09 3.78
CA LYS A 193 -17.07 3.52 4.04
C LYS A 193 -16.00 4.20 3.20
N ILE A 194 -14.91 3.50 2.86
CA ILE A 194 -13.90 4.01 1.91
C ILE A 194 -14.57 4.24 0.55
N VAL A 195 -15.28 3.23 0.04
CA VAL A 195 -15.99 3.32 -1.25
C VAL A 195 -17.02 4.44 -1.22
N GLU A 196 -17.87 4.48 -0.19
CA GLU A 196 -18.88 5.52 -0.01
C GLU A 196 -18.28 6.93 0.01
N TYR A 197 -17.13 7.13 0.67
CA TYR A 197 -16.46 8.43 0.67
C TYR A 197 -16.09 8.88 -0.75
N PHE A 198 -15.50 8.03 -1.58
CA PHE A 198 -15.13 8.42 -2.95
C PHE A 198 -16.34 8.62 -3.85
N GLU A 199 -17.40 7.83 -3.67
CA GLU A 199 -18.64 8.01 -4.43
C GLU A 199 -19.33 9.33 -4.07
N ASN A 200 -19.47 9.62 -2.77
CA ASN A 200 -20.13 10.84 -2.29
C ASN A 200 -19.33 12.12 -2.57
N ASN A 201 -18.00 12.02 -2.67
CA ASN A 201 -17.12 13.17 -2.93
C ASN A 201 -16.63 13.24 -4.38
N CYS A 202 -17.17 12.43 -5.28
CA CYS A 202 -16.67 12.34 -6.65
C CYS A 202 -16.70 13.68 -7.38
N GLU A 203 -17.80 14.42 -7.26
CA GLU A 203 -17.96 15.73 -7.89
C GLU A 203 -16.91 16.73 -7.40
N SER A 204 -16.59 16.72 -6.10
CA SER A 204 -15.56 17.58 -5.53
C SER A 204 -14.18 17.23 -6.09
N LEU A 205 -13.84 15.94 -6.18
CA LEU A 205 -12.57 15.48 -6.73
C LEU A 205 -12.45 15.83 -8.23
N LEU A 206 -13.54 15.69 -8.97
CA LEU A 206 -13.61 16.11 -10.37
C LEU A 206 -13.40 17.61 -10.52
N SER A 207 -14.08 18.43 -9.70
CA SER A 207 -13.95 19.88 -9.73
C SER A 207 -12.55 20.35 -9.37
N GLU A 208 -11.89 19.72 -8.40
CA GLU A 208 -10.50 20.03 -8.04
C GLU A 208 -9.55 19.68 -9.19
N ALA A 209 -9.77 18.53 -9.82
CA ALA A 209 -8.97 18.12 -10.97
C ALA A 209 -9.19 19.02 -12.20
N ASP A 210 -10.43 19.48 -12.43
CA ASP A 210 -10.77 20.44 -13.49
C ASP A 210 -10.07 21.79 -13.25
N ALA A 211 -9.99 22.25 -12.00
CA ALA A 211 -9.28 23.48 -11.64
C ALA A 211 -7.77 23.37 -11.94
N GLU A 212 -7.12 22.28 -11.53
CA GLU A 212 -5.70 22.03 -11.86
C GLU A 212 -5.47 21.93 -13.37
N ALA A 213 -6.35 21.23 -14.10
CA ALA A 213 -6.28 21.13 -15.56
C ALA A 213 -6.47 22.49 -16.24
N GLY A 214 -7.37 23.34 -15.73
CA GLY A 214 -7.58 24.71 -16.19
C GLY A 214 -6.34 25.61 -16.02
N MET A 215 -5.52 25.33 -15.01
CA MET A 215 -4.21 25.97 -14.80
C MET A 215 -3.07 25.31 -15.60
N ARG A 216 -3.37 24.33 -16.45
CA ARG A 216 -2.41 23.47 -17.20
C ARG A 216 -1.51 22.61 -16.31
N ASN A 217 -1.88 22.43 -15.04
CA ASN A 217 -1.21 21.54 -14.10
C ASN A 217 -1.71 20.10 -14.26
N TYR A 218 -1.53 19.52 -15.44
CA TYR A 218 -2.11 18.21 -15.76
C TYR A 218 -1.61 17.08 -14.86
N ASP A 219 -0.36 17.14 -14.37
CA ASP A 219 0.18 16.14 -13.44
C ASP A 219 -0.60 16.09 -12.12
N ASN A 220 -0.97 17.26 -11.56
CA ASN A 220 -1.78 17.35 -10.35
C ASN A 220 -3.20 16.88 -10.59
N ALA A 221 -3.81 17.30 -11.71
CA ALA A 221 -5.13 16.83 -12.11
C ALA A 221 -5.16 15.28 -12.21
N PHE A 222 -4.14 14.68 -12.83
CA PHE A 222 -4.02 13.23 -12.88
C PHE A 222 -3.77 12.58 -11.52
N ALA A 223 -3.05 13.23 -10.60
CA ALA A 223 -2.83 12.71 -9.26
C ALA A 223 -4.16 12.62 -8.48
N ILE A 224 -4.99 13.66 -8.54
CA ILE A 224 -6.34 13.69 -7.94
C ILE A 224 -7.19 12.55 -8.53
N LEU A 225 -7.29 12.44 -9.85
CA LEU A 225 -8.09 11.40 -10.49
C LEU A 225 -7.51 9.98 -10.28
N LYS A 226 -6.21 9.81 -10.03
CA LYS A 226 -5.64 8.50 -9.69
C LYS A 226 -5.91 8.08 -8.25
N SER A 227 -6.36 9.02 -7.42
CA SER A 227 -6.73 8.73 -6.04
C SER A 227 -8.10 8.03 -5.91
N VAL A 228 -8.93 7.95 -6.94
CA VAL A 228 -10.18 7.20 -6.79
C VAL A 228 -9.90 5.69 -6.93
N PRO A 229 -10.23 4.86 -5.92
CA PRO A 229 -10.09 3.42 -6.00
C PRO A 229 -11.04 2.83 -7.06
N THR A 230 -10.67 1.70 -7.65
CA THR A 230 -11.50 1.01 -8.66
C THR A 230 -12.84 0.52 -8.12
N GLU A 231 -12.89 0.29 -6.82
CA GLU A 231 -14.01 -0.20 -6.03
C GLU A 231 -15.13 0.84 -5.92
N ALA A 232 -14.79 2.13 -5.96
CA ALA A 232 -15.74 3.23 -6.16
C ALA A 232 -16.13 3.30 -7.64
N ALA A 233 -16.80 2.25 -8.12
CA ALA A 233 -16.99 1.96 -9.54
C ALA A 233 -17.71 3.07 -10.32
N VAL A 234 -18.65 3.79 -9.70
CA VAL A 234 -19.39 4.86 -10.38
C VAL A 234 -18.47 6.05 -10.61
N CYS A 235 -17.87 6.58 -9.54
CA CYS A 235 -16.89 7.66 -9.63
C CYS A 235 -15.68 7.26 -10.50
N PHE A 236 -15.17 6.04 -10.33
CA PHE A 236 -14.05 5.53 -11.09
C PHE A 236 -14.32 5.58 -12.60
N LYS A 237 -15.54 5.27 -13.03
CA LYS A 237 -15.92 5.37 -14.44
C LYS A 237 -15.91 6.82 -14.94
N GLU A 238 -16.43 7.76 -14.15
CA GLU A 238 -16.48 9.17 -14.51
C GLU A 238 -15.08 9.77 -14.68
N ILE A 239 -14.19 9.51 -13.74
CA ILE A 239 -12.82 10.02 -13.80
C ILE A 239 -12.02 9.45 -14.99
N GLN A 240 -12.35 8.26 -15.53
CA GLN A 240 -11.65 7.73 -16.71
C GLN A 240 -11.90 8.60 -17.94
N ASN A 241 -13.13 9.12 -18.09
CA ASN A 241 -13.47 10.03 -19.17
C ASN A 241 -12.65 11.32 -19.06
N LYS A 242 -12.58 11.88 -17.85
CA LYS A 242 -11.79 13.08 -17.56
C LYS A 242 -10.29 12.86 -17.75
N LYS A 243 -9.75 11.69 -17.40
CA LYS A 243 -8.35 11.33 -17.69
C LYS A 243 -8.04 11.40 -19.19
N MET A 244 -8.95 10.90 -20.05
CA MET A 244 -8.76 10.98 -21.51
C MET A 244 -8.84 12.41 -22.02
N GLU A 245 -9.77 13.21 -21.49
CA GLU A 245 -9.91 14.64 -21.81
C GLU A 245 -8.62 15.40 -21.46
N TYR A 246 -8.13 15.28 -20.23
CA TYR A 246 -6.91 15.96 -19.78
C TYR A 246 -5.66 15.51 -20.54
N PHE A 247 -5.60 14.24 -20.92
CA PHE A 247 -4.52 13.74 -21.77
C PHE A 247 -4.51 14.46 -23.12
N GLN A 248 -5.67 14.62 -23.75
CA GLN A 248 -5.78 15.36 -25.01
C GLN A 248 -5.44 16.84 -24.83
N LEU A 249 -5.92 17.49 -23.76
CA LEU A 249 -5.59 18.89 -23.45
C LEU A 249 -4.09 19.10 -23.22
N SER A 250 -3.44 18.16 -22.52
CA SER A 250 -1.99 18.17 -22.32
C SER A 250 -1.24 18.01 -23.64
N LEU A 251 -1.64 17.05 -24.49
CA LEU A 251 -1.06 16.88 -25.82
C LEU A 251 -1.19 18.15 -26.67
N ASN A 252 -2.35 18.79 -26.65
CA ASN A 252 -2.60 20.02 -27.41
C ASN A 252 -1.76 21.19 -26.87
N THR A 253 -1.65 21.32 -25.55
CA THR A 253 -0.80 22.34 -24.91
C THR A 253 0.66 22.19 -25.31
N ILE A 254 1.20 20.96 -25.21
CA ILE A 254 2.58 20.64 -25.61
C ILE A 254 2.78 20.88 -27.11
N CYS A 255 1.82 20.48 -27.95
CA CYS A 255 1.87 20.73 -29.38
C CYS A 255 2.04 22.22 -29.68
N ASN A 256 1.18 23.05 -29.09
CA ASN A 256 1.17 24.48 -29.33
C ASN A 256 2.49 25.14 -28.87
N GLU A 257 3.07 24.68 -27.75
CA GLU A 257 4.38 25.13 -27.28
C GLU A 257 5.50 24.73 -28.26
N LEU A 258 5.56 23.45 -28.67
CA LEU A 258 6.55 22.95 -29.62
C LEU A 258 6.45 23.66 -30.98
N LEU A 259 5.23 23.89 -31.47
CA LEU A 259 4.99 24.61 -32.72
C LEU A 259 5.42 26.08 -32.61
N ALA A 260 5.16 26.74 -31.48
CA ALA A 260 5.63 28.10 -31.24
C ALA A 260 7.16 28.17 -31.23
N ASN A 261 7.82 27.23 -30.53
CA ASN A 261 9.28 27.11 -30.49
C ASN A 261 9.87 26.83 -31.88
N MET A 262 9.27 25.90 -32.63
CA MET A 262 9.64 25.65 -34.03
C MET A 262 9.57 26.92 -34.88
N LYS A 263 8.44 27.65 -34.84
CA LYS A 263 8.26 28.89 -35.61
C LYS A 263 9.26 29.97 -35.19
N ALA A 264 9.54 30.10 -33.89
CA ALA A 264 10.50 31.05 -33.36
C ALA A 264 11.92 30.75 -33.88
N GLU A 265 12.36 29.49 -33.86
CA GLU A 265 13.66 29.08 -34.40
C GLU A 265 13.75 29.35 -35.91
N LEU A 266 12.69 29.07 -36.67
CA LEU A 266 12.64 29.38 -38.09
C LEU A 266 12.71 30.90 -38.35
N GLY A 267 12.08 31.71 -37.49
CA GLY A 267 12.08 33.17 -37.59
C GLY A 267 13.42 33.85 -37.27
N LYS A 268 14.38 33.14 -36.66
CA LYS A 268 15.75 33.66 -36.46
C LYS A 268 16.53 33.78 -37.78
N PHE A 269 16.13 33.03 -38.81
CA PHE A 269 16.79 32.98 -40.10
C PHE A 269 15.96 33.73 -41.16
N ASN A 270 15.92 35.06 -41.03
CA ASN A 270 15.22 35.95 -41.99
C ASN A 270 16.05 36.28 -43.24
N ASP A 271 17.32 35.84 -43.30
CA ASP A 271 18.21 36.08 -44.43
C ASP A 271 18.14 34.92 -45.43
N PRO A 272 17.74 35.14 -46.71
CA PRO A 272 17.72 34.12 -47.76
C PRO A 272 19.09 33.47 -48.02
N SER A 273 20.19 34.12 -47.66
CA SER A 273 21.55 33.59 -47.78
C SER A 273 21.93 32.63 -46.65
N ALA A 274 21.15 32.60 -45.57
CA ALA A 274 21.29 31.71 -44.42
C ALA A 274 20.43 30.44 -44.51
N ALA A 275 20.00 30.05 -45.72
CA ALA A 275 19.13 28.91 -46.05
C ALA A 275 19.79 27.52 -45.84
N GLY A 276 20.44 27.34 -44.69
CA GLY A 276 20.91 26.06 -44.18
C GLY A 276 19.82 25.33 -43.39
N PHE A 277 20.10 24.08 -43.09
CA PHE A 277 19.27 23.26 -42.24
C PHE A 277 19.34 23.72 -40.77
N ASN A 278 18.24 24.24 -40.22
CA ASN A 278 17.99 24.49 -38.80
C ASN A 278 17.58 23.18 -38.09
N ALA A 279 18.47 22.64 -37.26
CA ALA A 279 18.26 21.38 -36.56
C ALA A 279 17.32 21.52 -35.35
N GLU A 280 17.34 22.68 -34.71
CA GLU A 280 16.59 23.00 -33.50
C GLU A 280 15.09 23.09 -33.78
N ALA A 281 14.69 23.82 -34.83
CA ALA A 281 13.29 23.89 -35.29
C ALA A 281 12.73 22.50 -35.63
N MET A 282 13.60 21.66 -36.18
CA MET A 282 13.27 20.34 -36.67
C MET A 282 13.20 19.30 -35.55
N ASN A 283 14.00 19.48 -34.49
CA ASN A 283 13.86 18.76 -33.24
C ASN A 283 12.49 19.03 -32.60
N TYR A 284 12.07 20.30 -32.49
CA TYR A 284 10.73 20.63 -31.98
C TYR A 284 9.62 20.00 -32.82
N TYR A 285 9.71 20.07 -34.15
CA TYR A 285 8.74 19.40 -35.04
C TYR A 285 8.65 17.89 -34.80
N SER A 286 9.78 17.21 -34.62
CA SER A 286 9.82 15.75 -34.39
C SER A 286 9.12 15.30 -33.10
N MET A 287 9.03 16.21 -32.11
CA MET A 287 8.38 15.94 -30.82
C MET A 287 6.86 16.19 -30.84
N ILE A 288 6.32 16.76 -31.92
CA ILE A 288 4.88 17.03 -32.03
C ILE A 288 4.13 15.72 -32.33
N ASP A 289 3.26 15.31 -31.41
CA ASP A 289 2.46 14.10 -31.57
C ASP A 289 1.42 14.24 -32.69
N SER A 290 1.34 13.25 -33.57
CA SER A 290 0.38 13.20 -34.67
C SER A 290 -1.10 13.31 -34.28
N LYS A 291 -1.44 12.99 -33.03
CA LYS A 291 -2.81 13.04 -32.48
C LYS A 291 -3.17 14.37 -31.83
N SER A 292 -2.21 15.29 -31.73
CA SER A 292 -2.46 16.62 -31.20
C SER A 292 -3.13 17.52 -32.25
N GLU A 293 -3.89 18.52 -31.78
CA GLU A 293 -4.68 19.39 -32.66
C GLU A 293 -3.82 20.21 -33.64
N CYS A 294 -2.61 20.63 -33.23
CA CYS A 294 -1.77 21.54 -34.01
C CYS A 294 -0.88 20.81 -35.03
N TYR A 295 -0.95 19.48 -35.10
CA TYR A 295 -0.09 18.67 -35.96
C TYR A 295 -0.22 19.02 -37.45
N ALA A 296 -1.44 19.26 -37.95
CA ALA A 296 -1.67 19.64 -39.34
C ALA A 296 -1.01 21.00 -39.69
N GLU A 297 -1.03 21.94 -38.76
CA GLU A 297 -0.37 23.23 -38.89
C GLU A 297 1.16 23.07 -38.86
N ALA A 298 1.68 22.27 -37.93
CA ALA A 298 3.10 21.94 -37.85
C ALA A 298 3.61 21.30 -39.15
N GLN A 299 2.86 20.37 -39.73
CA GLN A 299 3.17 19.77 -41.03
C GLN A 299 3.22 20.82 -42.16
N THR A 300 2.33 21.82 -42.11
CA THR A 300 2.28 22.88 -43.11
C THR A 300 3.52 23.77 -43.02
N GLU A 301 3.89 24.21 -41.81
CA GLU A 301 5.09 25.02 -41.62
C GLU A 301 6.38 24.24 -41.95
N TYR A 302 6.41 22.95 -41.60
CA TYR A 302 7.49 22.04 -41.99
C TYR A 302 7.67 21.94 -43.51
N LYS A 303 6.58 21.74 -44.27
CA LYS A 303 6.61 21.66 -45.74
C LYS A 303 7.08 22.99 -46.36
N LYS A 304 6.59 24.11 -45.83
CA LYS A 304 6.98 25.46 -46.29
C LYS A 304 8.47 25.70 -46.07
N TYR A 305 9.00 25.36 -44.91
CA TYR A 305 10.42 25.48 -44.61
C TYR A 305 11.29 24.58 -45.50
N THR A 306 10.96 23.30 -45.60
CA THR A 306 11.74 22.33 -46.41
C THR A 306 11.73 22.64 -47.90
N SER A 307 10.68 23.30 -48.42
CA SER A 307 10.64 23.76 -49.82
C SER A 307 11.70 24.81 -50.17
N LYS A 308 12.25 25.51 -49.17
CA LYS A 308 13.29 26.54 -49.34
C LYS A 308 14.71 26.03 -49.14
N LEU A 309 14.87 24.77 -48.72
CA LEU A 309 16.18 24.18 -48.43
C LEU A 309 16.89 23.72 -49.71
N LYS A 310 18.23 23.75 -49.68
CA LYS A 310 19.06 23.09 -50.71
C LYS A 310 18.84 21.57 -50.69
N PRO A 311 18.96 20.87 -51.83
CA PRO A 311 18.69 19.43 -51.94
C PRO A 311 19.48 18.57 -50.94
N GLU A 312 20.73 18.92 -50.65
CA GLU A 312 21.59 18.18 -49.73
C GLU A 312 21.08 18.27 -48.28
N ALA A 313 20.75 19.49 -47.84
CA ALA A 313 20.21 19.78 -46.51
C ALA A 313 18.84 19.10 -46.28
N LYS A 314 18.01 19.06 -47.32
CA LYS A 314 16.71 18.38 -47.27
C LYS A 314 16.86 16.87 -47.10
N ARG A 315 17.74 16.24 -47.88
CA ARG A 315 17.99 14.80 -47.86
C ARG A 315 18.55 14.32 -46.51
N ASP A 316 19.50 15.05 -45.92
CA ASP A 316 20.08 14.70 -44.62
C ASP A 316 19.03 14.72 -43.51
N TRP A 317 18.10 15.68 -43.55
CA TRP A 317 16.99 15.73 -42.59
C TRP A 317 15.96 14.63 -42.80
N GLU A 318 15.56 14.38 -44.05
CA GLU A 318 14.64 13.28 -44.38
C GLU A 318 15.20 11.94 -43.91
N GLN A 319 16.51 11.74 -44.03
CA GLN A 319 17.19 10.56 -43.49
C GLN A 319 17.13 10.51 -41.95
N LYS A 320 17.37 11.62 -41.25
CA LYS A 320 17.25 11.69 -39.77
C LYS A 320 15.83 11.42 -39.30
N MET A 321 14.82 12.00 -39.96
CA MET A 321 13.41 11.73 -39.65
C MET A 321 13.02 10.30 -39.97
N LYS A 322 13.58 9.70 -41.03
CA LYS A 322 13.38 8.29 -41.33
C LYS A 322 13.96 7.42 -40.21
N VAL A 323 15.19 7.67 -39.77
CA VAL A 323 15.80 6.95 -38.63
C VAL A 323 14.97 7.14 -37.36
N TYR A 324 14.54 8.35 -37.04
CA TYR A 324 13.68 8.62 -35.90
C TYR A 324 12.32 7.93 -36.00
N ASN A 325 11.67 8.00 -37.16
CA ASN A 325 10.40 7.32 -37.40
C ASN A 325 10.56 5.80 -37.37
N ASP A 326 11.68 5.28 -37.87
CA ASP A 326 12.02 3.85 -37.82
C ASP A 326 12.32 3.43 -36.36
N GLU A 327 12.97 4.26 -35.55
CA GLU A 327 13.17 4.04 -34.11
C GLU A 327 11.84 4.08 -33.34
N ILE A 328 10.98 5.07 -33.60
CA ILE A 328 9.65 5.15 -33.01
C ILE A 328 8.75 4.02 -33.52
N ALA A 329 8.84 3.64 -34.80
CA ALA A 329 8.11 2.52 -35.39
C ALA A 329 8.65 1.19 -34.88
N MET A 330 9.95 1.05 -34.59
CA MET A 330 10.52 -0.10 -33.91
C MET A 330 10.04 -0.12 -32.46
N VAL A 331 10.01 1.00 -31.74
CA VAL A 331 9.44 1.08 -30.38
C VAL A 331 7.93 0.81 -30.40
N LYS A 332 7.22 1.21 -31.45
CA LYS A 332 5.78 1.00 -31.63
C LYS A 332 5.46 -0.42 -32.10
N ALA A 333 6.29 -1.01 -32.95
CA ALA A 333 6.22 -2.40 -33.43
C ALA A 333 6.70 -3.37 -32.33
N ASP A 334 7.67 -2.99 -31.50
CA ASP A 334 8.01 -3.68 -30.27
C ASP A 334 6.84 -3.58 -29.27
N LYS A 335 6.10 -2.46 -29.25
CA LYS A 335 4.82 -2.33 -28.52
C LYS A 335 3.62 -3.03 -29.18
N GLU A 336 3.60 -3.27 -30.50
CA GLU A 336 2.50 -3.90 -31.25
C GLU A 336 2.70 -5.42 -31.43
N PHE A 337 3.95 -5.89 -31.51
CA PHE A 337 4.32 -7.31 -31.41
C PHE A 337 4.06 -7.87 -30.00
N ILE A 338 4.13 -7.00 -28.98
CA ILE A 338 3.65 -7.33 -27.63
C ILE A 338 2.09 -7.32 -27.59
N ARG A 339 1.38 -6.71 -28.56
CA ARG A 339 -0.08 -6.46 -28.52
C ARG A 339 -0.95 -7.58 -29.12
N ASP A 340 -0.41 -8.41 -29.99
CA ASP A 340 -1.23 -9.37 -30.77
C ASP A 340 -1.46 -10.76 -30.15
N GLU A 341 -0.85 -11.12 -29.02
CA GLU A 341 -1.25 -12.35 -28.31
C GLU A 341 -1.30 -12.15 -26.78
N ALA A 342 -2.49 -11.87 -26.26
CA ALA A 342 -2.97 -12.33 -24.94
C ALA A 342 -2.13 -12.02 -23.67
N LYS A 343 -1.06 -11.21 -23.72
CA LYS A 343 -0.14 -10.94 -22.60
C LYS A 343 -0.07 -9.48 -22.13
N GLN A 344 -0.60 -8.52 -22.91
CA GLN A 344 -0.47 -7.06 -22.64
C GLN A 344 -1.23 -6.49 -21.45
N ALA A 345 -2.16 -7.24 -20.85
CA ALA A 345 -2.72 -6.86 -19.56
C ALA A 345 -1.70 -6.99 -18.40
N ARG A 346 -0.59 -7.73 -18.58
CA ARG A 346 0.42 -7.94 -17.53
C ARG A 346 1.58 -6.95 -17.59
N ASP A 347 2.08 -6.60 -18.78
CA ASP A 347 3.29 -5.76 -18.89
C ASP A 347 3.03 -4.26 -18.79
N PHE A 348 1.84 -3.74 -19.11
CA PHE A 348 1.46 -2.37 -18.73
C PHE A 348 1.38 -2.23 -17.21
N LYS A 349 0.99 -3.29 -16.50
CA LYS A 349 0.99 -3.36 -15.03
C LYS A 349 2.42 -3.41 -14.47
N VAL A 350 3.34 -4.11 -15.13
CA VAL A 350 4.77 -4.17 -14.74
C VAL A 350 5.50 -2.86 -15.06
N LYS A 351 5.30 -2.25 -16.24
CA LYS A 351 5.89 -0.95 -16.59
C LYS A 351 5.26 0.22 -15.83
N MET A 352 3.96 0.19 -15.55
CA MET A 352 3.35 1.13 -14.61
C MET A 352 3.89 0.90 -13.20
N ALA A 353 4.05 -0.34 -12.73
CA ALA A 353 4.71 -0.62 -11.46
C ALA A 353 6.20 -0.26 -11.44
N GLU A 354 6.90 -0.27 -12.58
CA GLU A 354 8.31 0.11 -12.71
C GLU A 354 8.50 1.63 -12.85
N VAL A 355 7.55 2.32 -13.50
CA VAL A 355 7.45 3.79 -13.56
C VAL A 355 6.92 4.36 -12.24
N GLU A 356 6.04 3.65 -11.55
CA GLU A 356 5.57 3.92 -10.19
C GLU A 356 6.66 3.60 -9.19
N ALA A 357 7.44 2.53 -9.35
CA ALA A 357 8.65 2.27 -8.54
C ALA A 357 9.77 3.29 -8.82
N LYS A 358 9.95 3.79 -10.06
CA LYS A 358 10.93 4.84 -10.39
C LYS A 358 10.46 6.24 -10.00
N ARG A 359 9.17 6.57 -10.12
CA ARG A 359 8.57 7.78 -9.54
C ARG A 359 8.49 7.70 -8.02
N GLU A 360 8.35 6.51 -7.46
CA GLU A 360 8.58 6.26 -6.04
C GLU A 360 10.06 6.47 -5.74
N ILE A 361 11.06 5.99 -6.48
CA ILE A 361 12.49 6.23 -6.16
C ILE A 361 12.90 7.72 -6.30
N GLU A 362 12.48 8.42 -7.36
CA GLU A 362 12.83 9.84 -7.61
C GLU A 362 11.95 10.82 -6.82
N GLY A 363 10.67 10.48 -6.60
CA GLY A 363 9.80 11.13 -5.63
C GLY A 363 10.25 10.87 -4.19
N ASN A 364 10.73 9.65 -3.89
CA ASN A 364 11.34 9.26 -2.63
C ASN A 364 12.69 9.94 -2.42
N GLN A 365 13.49 10.32 -3.42
CA GLN A 365 14.71 11.09 -3.10
C GLN A 365 14.41 12.52 -2.64
N LYS A 366 13.31 13.13 -3.10
CA LYS A 366 12.82 14.43 -2.60
C LYS A 366 11.94 14.31 -1.34
N LEU A 367 11.26 13.18 -1.12
CA LEU A 367 10.49 12.89 0.09
C LEU A 367 11.34 12.29 1.23
N LEU A 368 12.37 11.48 0.96
CA LEU A 368 13.33 10.92 1.93
C LEU A 368 14.39 11.93 2.38
N ALA A 369 14.55 13.05 1.68
CA ALA A 369 15.27 14.20 2.21
C ALA A 369 14.46 14.97 3.27
N LYS A 370 13.16 14.69 3.41
CA LYS A 370 12.25 15.35 4.37
C LYS A 370 11.54 14.40 5.35
N TYR A 371 11.42 13.11 5.07
CA TYR A 371 10.74 12.12 5.91
C TYR A 371 11.51 10.80 5.92
N LYS A 372 12.21 10.53 7.03
CA LYS A 372 12.51 9.16 7.42
C LYS A 372 11.18 8.49 7.77
N HIS A 373 10.94 7.30 7.22
CA HIS A 373 9.68 6.54 7.28
C HIS A 373 9.31 6.01 8.69
N ASP A 374 9.81 6.65 9.74
CA ASP A 374 9.48 6.41 11.16
C ASP A 374 8.80 7.62 11.81
N GLU A 375 8.48 8.68 11.04
CA GLU A 375 8.10 10.00 11.59
C GLU A 375 6.95 10.71 10.85
N SER A 376 5.88 10.03 10.39
CA SER A 376 4.66 10.77 9.97
C SER A 376 4.03 11.40 11.22
N PRO A 377 4.15 12.72 11.48
CA PRO A 377 3.83 13.27 12.79
C PRO A 377 2.34 13.21 13.07
N TRP A 378 1.50 13.22 12.03
CA TRP A 378 0.06 13.12 12.18
C TRP A 378 -0.40 11.67 12.39
N LEU A 379 0.16 10.67 11.69
CA LEU A 379 -0.12 9.25 11.96
C LEU A 379 0.38 8.88 13.35
N ILE A 380 1.59 9.33 13.70
CA ILE A 380 2.10 9.18 15.06
C ILE A 380 1.17 9.89 16.00
N ARG A 381 0.79 11.16 15.80
CA ARG A 381 -0.14 11.85 16.70
C ARG A 381 -1.48 11.14 16.84
N LEU A 382 -2.04 10.62 15.76
CA LEU A 382 -3.35 9.93 15.72
C LEU A 382 -3.30 8.59 16.43
N PHE A 383 -2.25 7.79 16.19
CA PHE A 383 -2.10 6.48 16.81
C PHE A 383 -1.47 6.56 18.22
N SER A 384 -0.63 7.56 18.49
CA SER A 384 -0.02 7.86 19.80
C SER A 384 -0.81 8.83 20.67
N SER A 385 -1.93 9.42 20.22
CA SER A 385 -2.72 10.31 21.10
C SER A 385 -3.24 9.59 22.34
N GLY A 386 -3.48 8.28 22.27
CA GLY A 386 -3.73 7.45 23.44
C GLY A 386 -2.57 7.39 24.43
N SER A 387 -1.31 7.46 23.95
CA SER A 387 -0.14 7.53 24.82
C SER A 387 0.12 8.92 25.42
N LYS A 388 -0.42 10.02 24.83
CA LYS A 388 -0.34 11.36 25.44
C LYS A 388 -1.30 11.55 26.62
N LEU A 389 -2.39 10.77 26.68
CA LEU A 389 -3.20 10.64 27.88
C LEU A 389 -2.42 10.02 29.05
N LEU A 390 -1.37 9.21 28.78
CA LEU A 390 -0.50 8.63 29.81
C LEU A 390 0.29 9.68 30.61
N LYS A 391 0.38 10.93 30.13
CA LYS A 391 1.13 12.01 30.78
C LYS A 391 0.29 13.20 31.26
N GLY A 392 -1.02 13.23 30.98
CA GLY A 392 -1.82 14.44 31.24
C GLY A 392 -1.35 15.67 30.47
N GLU A 393 -0.65 15.49 29.33
CA GLU A 393 -0.03 16.57 28.55
C GLU A 393 -0.97 17.22 27.52
N MET A 394 -2.28 16.97 27.61
CA MET A 394 -3.29 17.69 26.84
C MET A 394 -3.94 18.75 27.75
N ASN A 395 -3.36 19.95 27.76
CA ASN A 395 -4.10 21.12 28.23
C ASN A 395 -5.29 21.33 27.29
N THR A 396 -6.47 21.38 27.88
CA THR A 396 -7.69 21.85 27.22
C THR A 396 -7.77 23.35 27.47
N ASP A 397 -7.10 24.12 26.63
CA ASP A 397 -7.36 25.55 26.44
C ASP A 397 -7.59 25.82 24.95
#